data_AF-A0AAI9X328-F1
#
_entry.id   AF-A0AAI9X328-F1
#
_cell.length_a   1.000
_cell.length_b   1.000
_cell.length_c   1.000
_cell.angle_alpha   90.00
_cell.angle_beta   90.00
_cell.angle_gamma   90.00
#
_symmetry.space_group_name_H-M   'P 1'
#
loop_
_entity.id
_entity.type
_entity.pdbx_description
1 polymer ?
#
loop_
_entity_poly.entity_id
_entity_poly.type
_entity_poly.pdbx_seq_one_letter_code
_entity_poly.pdbx_strand_id
1 'polypeptide(L)'
;MHRVYRVDSSSEIKKIIYDEKIKEREVVDQNFRKKRLAWEDGETCKNFKSTLSSSASGHDINKIIGLACGSLSLPNNDCAASQTALLVTLRSWLKERDQDKIVFCYIQDPLNTPVDKEVLADVGFEMIDDPRGWLEADEWSVVLSVAPNVPVKEIIADIARPAILI
;
A
#
# COMPACT_ATOMS: atom_id res chain seq x y z
N MET A 1 -15.34 -11.52 2.46
CA MET A 1 -16.07 -10.76 3.50
C MET A 1 -16.93 -9.73 2.78
N HIS A 2 -18.24 -9.78 2.91
CA HIS A 2 -19.17 -8.93 2.17
C HIS A 2 -19.33 -7.59 2.90
N ARG A 3 -19.12 -6.46 2.22
CA ARG A 3 -19.45 -5.11 2.72
C ARG A 3 -20.95 -5.03 2.98
N VAL A 4 -21.38 -4.49 4.12
CA VAL A 4 -22.70 -3.88 4.24
C VAL A 4 -22.56 -2.40 3.90
N TYR A 5 -22.84 -2.02 2.66
CA TYR A 5 -23.00 -0.62 2.28
C TYR A 5 -24.32 -0.12 2.88
N ARG A 6 -24.28 0.55 4.02
CA ARG A 6 -25.43 1.34 4.48
C ARG A 6 -25.27 2.76 3.97
N VAL A 7 -26.00 3.05 2.90
CA VAL A 7 -26.23 4.40 2.41
C VAL A 7 -27.15 5.07 3.41
N ASP A 8 -26.66 6.10 4.11
CA ASP A 8 -27.54 7.03 4.80
C ASP A 8 -28.27 7.85 3.72
N SER A 9 -29.55 7.54 3.52
CA SER A 9 -30.41 8.22 2.53
C SER A 9 -30.66 9.70 2.83
N SER A 10 -30.12 10.24 3.94
CA SER A 10 -30.32 11.62 4.37
C SER A 10 -29.11 12.54 4.22
N SER A 11 -27.94 12.05 3.76
CA SER A 11 -26.76 12.90 3.57
C SER A 11 -26.05 12.64 2.24
N GLU A 12 -25.63 13.70 1.54
CA GLU A 12 -24.81 13.63 0.32
C GLU A 12 -23.41 13.01 0.57
N ILE A 13 -23.07 12.73 1.84
CA ILE A 13 -21.79 12.15 2.27
C ILE A 13 -21.96 10.64 2.47
N LYS A 14 -21.44 9.84 1.53
CA LYS A 14 -21.31 8.39 1.68
C LYS A 14 -20.31 8.09 2.81
N LYS A 15 -20.80 7.83 4.03
CA LYS A 15 -19.95 7.33 5.13
C LYS A 15 -19.75 5.83 4.99
N ILE A 16 -18.50 5.39 4.97
CA ILE A 16 -18.17 3.97 5.12
C ILE A 16 -18.47 3.59 6.56
N ILE A 17 -19.39 2.65 6.75
CA ILE A 17 -19.65 2.03 8.05
C ILE A 17 -18.85 0.73 8.07
N TYR A 18 -17.95 0.62 9.03
CA TYR A 18 -17.20 -0.60 9.28
C TYR A 18 -18.03 -1.46 10.25
N ASP A 19 -18.32 -2.70 9.85
CA ASP A 19 -19.00 -3.66 10.73
C ASP A 19 -18.10 -4.10 11.89
N GLU A 20 -16.78 -3.90 11.75
CA GLU A 20 -15.77 -4.25 12.74
C GLU A 20 -15.26 -3.03 13.51
N LYS A 21 -14.90 -3.24 14.78
CA LYS A 21 -14.32 -2.19 15.62
C LYS A 21 -12.92 -1.83 15.11
N ILE A 22 -12.78 -0.60 14.61
CA ILE A 22 -11.48 -0.01 14.24
C ILE A 22 -10.62 0.09 15.50
N LYS A 23 -9.37 -0.38 15.42
CA LYS A 23 -8.38 -0.25 16.49
C LYS A 23 -7.95 1.21 16.66
N GLU A 24 -7.65 1.59 17.89
CA GLU A 24 -7.11 2.91 18.18
C GLU A 24 -5.73 3.11 17.52
N ARG A 25 -5.45 4.34 17.08
CA ARG A 25 -4.21 4.71 16.38
C ARG A 25 -2.95 4.22 17.05
N GLU A 26 -2.82 4.43 18.36
CA GLU A 26 -1.64 4.03 19.14
C GLU A 26 -1.39 2.50 19.07
N VAL A 27 -2.46 1.71 19.13
CA VAL A 27 -2.37 0.24 19.03
C VAL A 27 -1.95 -0.18 17.62
N VAL A 28 -2.48 0.50 16.60
CA VAL A 28 -2.14 0.25 15.19
C VAL A 28 -0.68 0.58 14.93
N ASP A 29 -0.21 1.74 15.40
CA ASP A 29 1.17 2.20 15.27
C ASP A 29 2.15 1.23 15.92
N GLN A 30 1.89 0.83 17.17
CA GLN A 30 2.76 -0.09 17.89
C GLN A 30 2.86 -1.45 17.20
N ASN A 31 1.72 -1.99 16.72
CA ASN A 31 1.69 -3.25 16.00
C ASN A 31 2.43 -3.15 14.66
N PHE A 32 2.14 -2.10 13.88
CA PHE A 32 2.79 -1.89 12.59
C PHE A 32 4.30 -1.73 12.75
N ARG A 33 4.78 -0.93 13.70
CA ARG A 33 6.22 -0.80 13.99
C ARG A 33 6.87 -2.13 14.34
N LYS A 34 6.25 -2.93 15.21
CA LYS A 34 6.76 -4.26 15.57
C LYS A 34 6.86 -5.18 14.36
N LYS A 35 5.80 -5.24 13.53
CA LYS A 35 5.74 -6.08 12.33
C LYS A 35 6.74 -5.62 11.26
N ARG A 36 6.89 -4.30 11.10
CA ARG A 36 7.88 -3.71 10.20
C ARG A 36 9.31 -4.05 10.61
N LEU A 37 9.65 -3.91 11.89
CA LEU A 37 10.98 -4.31 12.40
C LEU A 37 11.25 -5.79 12.17
N ALA A 38 10.27 -6.65 12.43
CA ALA A 38 10.40 -8.08 12.17
C ALA A 38 10.56 -8.41 10.66
N TRP A 39 9.88 -7.67 9.78
CA TRP A 39 10.08 -7.77 8.33
C TRP A 39 11.50 -7.34 7.94
N GLU A 40 11.94 -6.16 8.41
CA GLU A 40 13.24 -5.57 8.06
C GLU A 40 14.43 -6.43 8.49
N ASP A 41 14.33 -7.11 9.64
CA ASP A 41 15.34 -8.06 10.14
C ASP A 41 15.33 -9.41 9.39
N GLY A 42 14.19 -9.75 8.78
CA GLY A 42 13.96 -11.03 8.12
C GLY A 42 14.76 -11.22 6.82
N GLU A 43 15.11 -12.47 6.54
CA GLU A 43 15.84 -12.86 5.33
C GLU A 43 15.08 -12.51 4.04
N THR A 44 13.75 -12.58 4.08
CA THR A 44 12.90 -12.20 2.94
C THR A 44 13.09 -10.73 2.54
N CYS A 45 13.26 -9.81 3.50
CA CYS A 45 13.53 -8.40 3.19
C CYS A 45 14.89 -8.21 2.51
N LYS A 46 15.93 -8.92 2.98
CA LYS A 46 17.27 -8.89 2.38
C LYS A 46 17.24 -9.41 0.94
N ASN A 47 16.60 -10.55 0.72
CA ASN A 47 16.43 -11.15 -0.60
C ASN A 47 15.62 -10.24 -1.53
N PHE A 48 14.60 -9.58 -1.00
CA PHE A 48 13.79 -8.62 -1.75
C PHE A 48 14.64 -7.42 -2.22
N LYS A 49 15.39 -6.78 -1.31
CA LYS A 49 16.32 -5.70 -1.68
C LYS A 49 17.38 -6.15 -2.71
N SER A 50 17.94 -7.35 -2.54
CA SER A 50 18.89 -7.91 -3.50
C SER A 50 18.27 -8.08 -4.90
N THR A 51 17.05 -8.59 -4.96
CA THR A 51 16.28 -8.76 -6.22
C THR A 51 16.01 -7.41 -6.90
N LEU A 52 15.63 -6.39 -6.13
CA LEU A 52 15.42 -5.04 -6.68
C LEU A 52 16.71 -4.47 -7.28
N SER A 53 17.83 -4.57 -6.55
CA SER A 53 19.11 -4.07 -7.04
C SER A 53 19.62 -4.82 -8.28
N SER A 54 19.34 -6.12 -8.41
CA SER A 54 19.77 -6.92 -9.57
C SER A 54 18.88 -6.73 -10.79
N SER A 55 17.56 -6.62 -10.59
CA SER A 55 16.57 -6.70 -11.67
C SER A 55 15.97 -5.35 -12.05
N ALA A 56 16.00 -4.37 -11.14
CA ALA A 56 15.30 -3.10 -11.32
C ALA A 56 16.18 -1.84 -11.23
N SER A 57 17.51 -2.00 -11.14
CA SER A 57 18.45 -0.87 -11.06
C SER A 57 18.42 0.06 -12.27
N GLY A 58 18.05 -0.44 -13.46
CA GLY A 58 17.96 0.35 -14.68
C GLY A 58 16.61 1.04 -14.92
N HIS A 59 15.59 0.80 -14.09
CA HIS A 59 14.27 1.41 -14.29
C HIS A 59 14.18 2.80 -13.65
N ASP A 60 13.66 3.75 -14.42
CA ASP A 60 13.33 5.08 -13.92
C ASP A 60 11.98 5.04 -13.19
N ILE A 61 12.05 5.01 -11.85
CA ILE A 61 10.87 4.87 -10.99
C ILE A 61 10.65 6.17 -10.24
N ASN A 62 9.43 6.71 -10.26
CA ASN A 62 9.05 7.90 -9.49
C ASN A 62 7.75 7.71 -8.68
N LYS A 63 7.12 6.54 -8.80
CA LYS A 63 5.86 6.21 -8.11
C LYS A 63 5.90 4.82 -7.49
N ILE A 64 5.38 4.70 -6.28
CA ILE A 64 5.06 3.43 -5.62
C ILE A 64 3.56 3.43 -5.33
N ILE A 65 2.85 2.37 -5.74
CA ILE A 65 1.40 2.27 -5.62
C ILE A 65 1.05 0.93 -4.97
N GLY A 66 0.41 0.97 -3.80
CA GLY A 66 -0.19 -0.20 -3.15
C GLY A 66 -1.68 -0.29 -3.46
N LEU A 67 -2.10 -1.35 -4.14
CA LEU A 67 -3.50 -1.65 -4.44
C LEU A 67 -3.95 -2.90 -3.70
N ALA A 68 -5.05 -2.82 -2.97
CA ALA A 68 -5.58 -3.94 -2.18
C ALA A 68 -4.60 -4.43 -1.09
N CYS A 69 -3.90 -3.51 -0.40
CA CYS A 69 -2.94 -3.85 0.65
C CYS A 69 -3.56 -4.11 2.04
N GLY A 70 -4.88 -3.95 2.14
CA GLY A 70 -5.67 -4.08 3.35
C GLY A 70 -5.47 -2.96 4.38
N SER A 71 -6.39 -2.91 5.35
CA SER A 71 -6.34 -1.98 6.49
C SER A 71 -5.41 -2.47 7.61
N LEU A 72 -4.63 -1.55 8.19
CA LEU A 72 -3.80 -1.78 9.39
C LEU A 72 -4.63 -1.80 10.68
N SER A 73 -5.75 -1.09 10.68
CA SER A 73 -6.60 -0.82 11.84
C SER A 73 -7.79 -1.77 12.01
N LEU A 74 -8.20 -2.47 10.95
CA LEU A 74 -9.20 -3.52 11.06
C LEU A 74 -8.63 -4.81 11.70
N PRO A 75 -9.46 -5.63 12.38
CA PRO A 75 -9.05 -6.94 12.87
C PRO A 75 -8.88 -7.95 11.73
N ASN A 76 -8.29 -9.11 12.05
CA ASN A 76 -8.12 -10.26 11.13
C ASN A 76 -7.37 -9.98 9.81
N ASN A 77 -6.60 -8.89 9.76
CA ASN A 77 -5.80 -8.51 8.60
C ASN A 77 -4.31 -8.49 8.95
N ASP A 78 -3.78 -9.65 9.35
CA ASP A 78 -2.40 -9.76 9.82
C ASP A 78 -1.35 -9.48 8.73
N CYS A 79 -1.75 -9.53 7.45
CA CYS A 79 -0.86 -9.35 6.32
C CYS A 79 -0.64 -7.88 5.94
N ALA A 80 -1.57 -6.97 6.24
CA ALA A 80 -1.46 -5.57 5.81
C ALA A 80 -0.20 -4.87 6.35
N ALA A 81 0.19 -5.18 7.59
CA ALA A 81 1.41 -4.64 8.17
C ALA A 81 2.66 -5.09 7.40
N SER A 82 2.72 -6.36 6.99
CA SER A 82 3.85 -6.89 6.20
C SER A 82 3.87 -6.33 4.78
N GLN A 83 2.71 -6.19 4.13
CA GLN A 83 2.60 -5.60 2.80
C GLN A 83 2.99 -4.11 2.80
N THR A 84 2.55 -3.37 3.82
CA THR A 84 2.97 -1.97 4.03
C THR A 84 4.48 -1.87 4.34
N ALA A 85 5.04 -2.79 5.12
CA ALA A 85 6.47 -2.83 5.37
C ALA A 85 7.30 -3.09 4.09
N LEU A 86 6.79 -3.93 3.18
CA LEU A 86 7.39 -4.14 1.85
C LEU A 86 7.38 -2.83 1.03
N LEU A 87 6.26 -2.10 0.99
CA LEU A 87 6.17 -0.80 0.33
C LEU A 87 7.14 0.23 0.92
N VAL A 88 7.26 0.29 2.25
CA VAL A 88 8.25 1.15 2.93
C VAL A 88 9.68 0.74 2.56
N THR A 89 9.94 -0.56 2.41
CA THR A 89 11.24 -1.08 1.97
C THR A 89 11.57 -0.64 0.55
N LEU A 90 10.60 -0.71 -0.38
CA LEU A 90 10.74 -0.20 -1.76
C LEU A 90 11.11 1.29 -1.76
N ARG A 91 10.40 2.10 -0.97
CA ARG A 91 10.66 3.53 -0.85
C ARG A 91 12.06 3.82 -0.34
N SER A 92 12.50 3.12 0.71
CA SER A 92 13.85 3.27 1.25
C SER A 92 14.91 2.87 0.22
N TRP A 93 14.70 1.76 -0.50
CA TRP A 93 15.61 1.32 -1.56
C TRP A 93 15.74 2.36 -2.69
N LEU A 94 14.63 2.93 -3.16
CA LEU A 94 14.68 4.00 -4.18
C LEU A 94 15.40 5.25 -3.67
N LYS A 95 15.18 5.65 -2.40
CA LYS A 95 15.88 6.79 -1.81
C LYS A 95 17.39 6.56 -1.68
N GLU A 96 17.79 5.35 -1.30
CA GLU A 96 19.22 4.97 -1.22
C GLU A 96 19.87 5.00 -2.61
N ARG A 97 19.13 4.57 -3.65
CA ARG A 97 19.60 4.50 -5.04
C ARG A 97 19.67 5.87 -5.72
N ASP A 98 18.61 6.66 -5.60
CA ASP A 98 18.37 7.87 -6.43
C ASP A 98 18.45 9.19 -5.64
N GLN A 99 18.77 9.13 -4.34
CA GLN A 99 18.96 10.25 -3.40
C GLN A 99 17.85 11.31 -3.42
N ASP A 100 18.01 12.35 -4.23
CA ASP A 100 17.14 13.54 -4.27
C ASP A 100 15.90 13.35 -5.16
N LYS A 101 15.78 12.22 -5.86
CA LYS A 101 14.61 11.95 -6.70
C LYS A 101 13.35 11.86 -5.84
N ILE A 102 12.35 12.68 -6.18
CA ILE A 102 11.04 12.63 -5.55
C ILE A 102 10.34 11.33 -5.97
N VAL A 103 9.92 10.55 -4.99
CA VAL A 103 9.10 9.34 -5.18
C VAL A 103 7.75 9.56 -4.52
N PHE A 104 6.69 9.60 -5.32
CA PHE A 104 5.32 9.63 -4.84
C PHE A 104 4.90 8.23 -4.40
N CYS A 105 4.23 8.14 -3.26
CA CYS A 105 3.92 6.87 -2.60
C CYS A 105 2.43 6.87 -2.26
N TYR A 106 1.67 6.01 -2.92
CA TYR A 106 0.22 5.96 -2.85
C TYR A 106 -0.28 4.61 -2.34
N ILE A 107 -1.34 4.61 -1.54
CA ILE A 107 -2.09 3.40 -1.19
C ILE A 107 -3.57 3.63 -1.43
N GLN A 108 -4.18 2.67 -2.12
CA GLN A 108 -5.62 2.58 -2.30
C GLN A 108 -6.11 1.20 -1.86
N ASP A 109 -6.92 1.18 -0.80
CA ASP A 109 -7.65 -0.01 -0.39
C ASP A 109 -9.09 0.37 0.00
N PRO A 110 -10.11 -0.33 -0.53
CA PRO A 110 -11.51 -0.15 -0.15
C PRO A 110 -11.79 -0.26 1.37
N LEU A 111 -10.95 -0.95 2.13
CA LEU A 111 -11.09 -1.18 3.56
C LEU A 111 -10.29 -0.21 4.43
N ASN A 112 -9.45 0.66 3.84
CA ASN A 112 -8.69 1.61 4.63
C ASN A 112 -9.59 2.54 5.44
N THR A 113 -9.11 2.92 6.62
CA THR A 113 -9.80 3.76 7.59
C THR A 113 -9.08 5.10 7.79
N PRO A 114 -9.71 6.07 8.46
CA PRO A 114 -9.03 7.30 8.88
C PRO A 114 -7.79 7.03 9.75
N VAL A 115 -7.79 5.98 10.57
CA VAL A 115 -6.61 5.59 11.35
C VAL A 115 -5.48 5.14 10.43
N ASP A 116 -5.78 4.34 9.41
CA ASP A 116 -4.77 3.91 8.43
C ASP A 116 -4.16 5.12 7.71
N LYS A 117 -4.97 6.13 7.36
CA LYS A 117 -4.49 7.36 6.73
C LYS A 117 -3.40 8.05 7.55
N GLU A 118 -3.60 8.15 8.87
CA GLU A 118 -2.63 8.78 9.76
C GLU A 118 -1.34 7.96 9.88
N VAL A 119 -1.46 6.64 10.09
CA VAL A 119 -0.30 5.73 10.22
C VAL A 119 0.52 5.67 8.93
N LEU A 120 -0.15 5.64 7.77
CA LEU A 120 0.49 5.60 6.46
C LEU A 120 1.21 6.92 6.13
N ALA A 121 0.63 8.06 6.53
CA ALA A 121 1.26 9.37 6.36
C ALA A 121 2.59 9.46 7.12
N ASP A 122 2.66 8.91 8.33
CA ASP A 122 3.88 8.88 9.16
C ASP A 122 5.04 8.13 8.47
N VAL A 123 4.74 7.17 7.59
CA VAL A 123 5.75 6.45 6.79
C VAL A 123 5.89 6.96 5.35
N GLY A 124 5.23 8.08 5.03
CA GLY A 124 5.38 8.80 3.78
C GLY A 124 4.53 8.27 2.64
N PHE A 125 3.40 7.64 2.93
CA PHE A 125 2.40 7.22 1.95
C PHE A 125 1.14 8.09 2.04
N GLU A 126 0.64 8.52 0.88
CA GLU A 126 -0.65 9.19 0.75
C GLU A 126 -1.73 8.13 0.50
N MET A 127 -2.73 8.09 1.37
CA MET A 127 -3.95 7.32 1.11
C MET A 127 -4.83 8.10 0.12
N ILE A 128 -5.19 7.46 -0.98
CA ILE A 128 -5.96 8.06 -2.07
C ILE A 128 -7.27 7.31 -2.30
N ASP A 129 -8.27 8.03 -2.80
CA ASP A 129 -9.61 7.49 -3.05
C ASP A 129 -9.67 6.67 -4.33
N ASP A 130 -10.55 5.66 -4.36
CA ASP A 130 -10.88 4.89 -5.57
C ASP A 130 -11.59 5.76 -6.62
N PRO A 131 -11.17 5.78 -7.90
CA PRO A 131 -10.16 4.93 -8.55
C PRO A 131 -8.79 5.60 -8.79
N ARG A 132 -8.41 6.61 -8.01
CA ARG A 132 -7.21 7.41 -8.28
C ARG A 132 -5.93 6.56 -8.37
N GLY A 133 -5.79 5.52 -7.55
CA GLY A 133 -4.62 4.63 -7.58
C GLY A 133 -4.41 3.90 -8.89
N TRP A 134 -5.48 3.59 -9.63
CA TRP A 134 -5.39 3.05 -10.98
C TRP A 134 -4.89 4.07 -11.99
N LEU A 135 -5.31 5.33 -11.82
CA LEU A 135 -4.95 6.44 -12.70
C LEU A 135 -3.52 6.94 -12.48
N GLU A 136 -2.98 6.74 -11.27
CA GLU A 136 -1.59 7.05 -10.96
C GLU A 136 -0.60 6.04 -11.55
N ALA A 137 -1.05 4.84 -11.94
CA ALA A 137 -0.16 3.82 -12.47
C ALA A 137 0.28 4.14 -13.91
N ASP A 138 1.58 4.09 -14.15
CA ASP A 138 2.22 4.26 -15.45
C ASP A 138 3.55 3.48 -15.53
N GLU A 139 4.27 3.65 -16.65
CA GLU A 139 5.55 2.98 -16.91
C GLU A 139 6.68 3.30 -15.92
N TRP A 140 6.55 4.37 -15.12
CA TRP A 140 7.53 4.78 -14.10
C TRP A 140 7.09 4.42 -12.68
N SER A 141 6.07 3.57 -12.56
CA SER A 141 5.54 3.12 -11.29
C SER A 141 6.00 1.72 -10.89
N VAL A 142 6.01 1.48 -9.59
CA VAL A 142 5.99 0.15 -8.98
C VAL A 142 4.60 -0.08 -8.42
N VAL A 143 3.97 -1.18 -8.81
CA VAL A 143 2.63 -1.54 -8.31
C VAL A 143 2.72 -2.82 -7.49
N LEU A 144 2.26 -2.77 -6.24
CA LEU A 144 2.04 -3.94 -5.40
C LEU A 144 0.54 -4.24 -5.34
N SER A 145 0.14 -5.48 -5.62
CA SER A 145 -1.20 -5.94 -5.33
C SER A 145 -1.25 -7.37 -4.84
N VAL A 146 -1.88 -7.59 -3.68
CA VAL A 146 -1.92 -8.90 -3.02
C VAL A 146 -3.35 -9.38 -2.84
N ALA A 147 -3.67 -10.50 -3.50
CA ALA A 147 -4.98 -11.16 -3.46
C ALA A 147 -6.19 -10.22 -3.65
N PRO A 148 -6.18 -9.32 -4.65
CA PRO A 148 -7.34 -8.49 -4.96
C PRO A 148 -8.54 -9.34 -5.40
N ASN A 149 -9.75 -8.78 -5.27
CA ASN A 149 -10.98 -9.41 -5.76
C ASN A 149 -11.26 -9.14 -7.25
N VAL A 150 -10.31 -8.50 -7.95
CA VAL A 150 -10.33 -8.19 -9.38
C VAL A 150 -8.95 -8.48 -9.97
N PRO A 151 -8.81 -8.70 -11.29
CA PRO A 151 -7.53 -9.04 -11.92
C PRO A 151 -6.62 -7.81 -12.07
N VAL A 152 -6.20 -7.22 -10.95
CA VAL A 152 -5.40 -5.98 -10.91
C VAL A 152 -4.14 -6.13 -11.77
N LYS A 153 -3.43 -7.25 -11.65
CA LYS A 153 -2.14 -7.46 -12.30
C LYS A 153 -2.28 -7.53 -13.82
N GLU A 154 -3.29 -8.24 -14.30
CA GLU A 154 -3.60 -8.35 -15.72
C GLU A 154 -4.00 -6.99 -16.30
N ILE A 155 -4.88 -6.25 -15.61
CA ILE A 155 -5.33 -4.92 -16.05
C ILE A 155 -4.15 -3.94 -16.10
N ILE A 156 -3.37 -3.86 -15.02
CA ILE A 156 -2.25 -2.92 -14.91
C ILE A 156 -1.14 -3.27 -15.90
N ALA A 157 -0.84 -4.56 -16.09
CA ALA A 157 0.16 -4.99 -17.06
C ALA A 157 -0.24 -4.69 -18.51
N ASP A 158 -1.52 -4.74 -18.85
CA ASP A 158 -1.97 -4.45 -20.21
C ASP A 158 -2.04 -2.95 -20.50
N ILE A 159 -2.58 -2.18 -19.55
CA ILE A 159 -2.87 -0.75 -19.72
C ILE A 159 -1.66 0.14 -19.35
N ALA A 160 -1.18 0.03 -18.11
CA ALA A 160 -0.21 0.98 -17.53
C ALA A 160 1.25 0.54 -17.69
N ARG A 161 1.50 -0.78 -17.73
CA ARG A 161 2.83 -1.41 -17.92
C ARG A 161 3.90 -0.86 -16.97
N PRO A 162 3.69 -0.97 -15.64
CA PRO A 162 4.63 -0.45 -14.66
C PRO A 162 6.00 -1.10 -14.78
N ALA A 163 7.04 -0.36 -14.38
CA ALA A 163 8.41 -0.86 -14.33
C ALA A 163 8.54 -2.12 -13.46
N ILE A 164 7.76 -2.20 -12.37
CA ILE A 164 7.71 -3.38 -11.51
C ILE A 164 6.25 -3.66 -11.11
N LEU A 165 5.85 -4.92 -11.20
CA LEU A 165 4.55 -5.42 -10.74
C LEU A 165 4.78 -6.57 -9.75
N ILE A 166 4.24 -6.44 -8.53
CA ILE A 166 4.41 -7.38 -7.42
C ILE A 166 3.08 -7.99 -7.00
#